data_AF-A0A6J0D807-F1
#
_entry.id   AF-A0A6J0D807-F1
#
_cell.length_a   1.000
_cell.length_b   1.000
_cell.length_c   1.000
_cell.angle_alpha   90.00
_cell.angle_beta   90.00
_cell.angle_gamma   90.00
#
_symmetry.space_group_name_H-M   'P 1'
#
loop_
_entity.id
_entity.type
_entity.pdbx_description
1 polymer ?
#
loop_
_entity_poly.entity_id
_entity_poly.type
_entity_poly.pdbx_seq_one_letter_code
_entity_poly.pdbx_strand_id
1 'polypeptide(L)'
;MPKRDSRQYFGRRLAGQRSSPDANCGPVTGRSKRPLLSSAADKGVKLWLLGGQLKLLLPPLLLLCALQTPAVSTEAALKVDLDLTPDSFDDQYQGCSKQVMEELSQGDYFMKEISTHKYYSRAWQKAHLTWLSRDKTIPESMTTTHAVALVVYTLNQNVSSDFAMAMASPVRSPSQYRQSFHFKYLHYYLTSAMQLLRRESSTKNNSLCYKVHHGMKNMKFDVNVGATIRFGQFLSASLLREETRVSGNQTLFTIVTCLGASVQDFCLRKEVLIPPYELFEVTSKSHNPNGDLINLRSAGNLSSYNCQLLKESEVHTSHHTTEDTETEVGGRK
;
A
#
# COMPACT_ATOMS: atom_id res chain seq x y z
N MET A 1 -4.04 -34.06 -8.08
CA MET A 1 -4.80 -33.08 -7.29
C MET A 1 -4.78 -31.74 -8.02
N PRO A 2 -5.91 -31.06 -8.24
CA PRO A 2 -5.93 -29.85 -9.05
C PRO A 2 -5.34 -28.65 -8.29
N LYS A 3 -4.39 -27.94 -8.91
CA LYS A 3 -3.60 -26.78 -8.41
C LYS A 3 -4.41 -25.53 -8.03
N ARG A 4 -5.74 -25.60 -7.92
CA ARG A 4 -6.62 -24.44 -7.68
C ARG A 4 -6.77 -24.06 -6.20
N ASP A 5 -6.43 -24.95 -5.26
CA ASP A 5 -6.74 -24.77 -3.84
C ASP A 5 -5.60 -24.13 -3.01
N SER A 6 -4.33 -24.38 -3.35
CA SER A 6 -3.19 -23.87 -2.56
C SER A 6 -3.00 -22.35 -2.64
N ARG A 7 -3.54 -21.67 -3.66
CA ARG A 7 -3.31 -20.23 -3.89
C ARG A 7 -4.25 -19.34 -3.06
N GLN A 8 -5.54 -19.65 -3.05
CA GLN A 8 -6.51 -19.01 -2.14
C GLN A 8 -6.17 -19.31 -0.67
N TYR A 9 -5.57 -20.47 -0.40
CA TYR A 9 -5.12 -20.88 0.92
C TYR A 9 -4.07 -19.95 1.53
N PHE A 10 -3.07 -19.49 0.74
CA PHE A 10 -2.04 -18.57 1.23
C PHE A 10 -2.60 -17.17 1.54
N GLY A 11 -3.49 -16.65 0.69
CA GLY A 11 -4.10 -15.33 0.92
C GLY A 11 -4.94 -15.26 2.21
N ARG A 12 -5.71 -16.30 2.53
CA ARG A 12 -6.46 -16.36 3.81
C ARG A 12 -5.55 -16.41 5.03
N ARG A 13 -4.40 -17.08 4.96
CA ARG A 13 -3.49 -17.22 6.12
C ARG A 13 -2.64 -15.99 6.38
N LEU A 14 -2.24 -15.26 5.34
CA LEU A 14 -1.53 -13.97 5.46
C LEU A 14 -2.42 -12.90 6.12
N ALA A 15 -3.72 -12.85 5.78
CA ALA A 15 -4.66 -11.90 6.36
C ALA A 15 -5.27 -12.35 7.70
N GLY A 16 -5.49 -13.66 7.88
CA GLY A 16 -6.31 -14.22 8.96
C GLY A 16 -5.59 -14.53 10.28
N GLN A 17 -4.29 -14.25 10.41
CA GLN A 17 -3.53 -14.63 11.60
C GLN A 17 -2.97 -13.40 12.33
N ARG A 18 -3.89 -12.63 12.93
CA ARG A 18 -3.56 -11.57 13.88
C ARG A 18 -3.76 -12.13 15.29
N SER A 19 -2.70 -12.14 16.11
CA SER A 19 -2.86 -12.31 17.54
C SER A 19 -3.75 -11.17 18.05
N SER A 20 -4.91 -11.49 18.63
CA SER A 20 -5.59 -10.53 19.51
C SER A 20 -4.80 -10.45 20.81
N PRO A 21 -4.35 -9.26 21.17
CA PRO A 21 -4.61 -8.74 22.50
C PRO A 21 -5.65 -7.63 22.37
N ASP A 22 -6.37 -7.33 23.45
CA ASP A 22 -7.31 -6.21 23.59
C ASP A 22 -6.65 -4.86 23.22
N ALA A 23 -6.47 -4.59 21.94
CA ALA A 23 -5.98 -3.30 21.45
C ALA A 23 -7.19 -2.41 21.23
N ASN A 24 -7.64 -1.82 22.34
CA ASN A 24 -8.75 -0.89 22.39
C ASN A 24 -8.48 0.29 21.45
N CYS A 25 -9.07 0.26 20.25
CA CYS A 25 -9.26 1.47 19.45
C CYS A 25 -10.61 2.15 19.78
N GLY A 26 -11.22 1.80 20.91
CA GLY A 26 -12.40 2.48 21.43
C GLY A 26 -12.10 3.94 21.81
N PRO A 27 -13.14 4.77 21.91
CA PRO A 27 -12.99 6.18 22.28
C PRO A 27 -12.30 6.30 23.64
N VAL A 28 -11.17 7.00 23.68
CA VAL A 28 -10.50 7.35 24.93
C VAL A 28 -11.27 8.52 25.53
N THR A 29 -12.10 8.27 26.54
CA THR A 29 -12.75 9.33 27.33
C THR A 29 -11.75 9.96 28.30
N GLY A 30 -10.77 10.68 27.74
CA GLY A 30 -9.76 11.43 28.49
C GLY A 30 -10.00 12.93 28.37
N ARG A 31 -10.72 13.51 29.34
CA ARG A 31 -10.93 14.96 29.43
C ARG A 31 -9.61 15.62 29.85
N SER A 32 -8.82 16.12 28.89
CA SER A 32 -7.62 16.90 29.18
C SER A 32 -7.81 18.38 28.83
N LYS A 33 -7.48 19.23 29.80
CA LYS A 33 -7.67 20.68 29.78
C LYS A 33 -6.61 21.32 28.88
N ARG A 34 -7.02 22.21 27.96
CA ARG A 34 -6.12 23.09 27.20
C ARG A 34 -5.52 24.15 28.12
N PRO A 35 -4.22 24.46 28.01
CA PRO A 35 -3.71 25.78 28.31
C PRO A 35 -3.74 26.64 27.03
N LEU A 36 -4.36 27.81 27.14
CA LEU A 36 -4.17 28.96 26.26
C LEU A 36 -2.80 29.59 26.54
N LEU A 37 -2.04 29.95 25.50
CA LEU A 37 -1.15 31.14 25.43
C LEU A 37 -0.65 31.26 23.97
N SER A 38 -1.14 32.25 23.23
CA SER A 38 -0.61 33.63 23.03
C SER A 38 0.20 33.75 21.75
N SER A 39 -0.42 34.45 20.81
CA SER A 39 0.16 35.07 19.62
C SER A 39 1.31 36.01 20.00
N ALA A 40 2.42 35.91 19.26
CA ALA A 40 3.38 36.98 19.10
C ALA A 40 3.62 37.15 17.59
N ALA A 41 3.21 38.30 17.07
CA ALA A 41 3.64 38.83 15.80
C ALA A 41 5.08 39.34 15.93
N ASP A 42 5.93 39.14 14.91
CA ASP A 42 6.75 40.26 14.46
C ASP A 42 7.33 40.13 13.03
N LYS A 43 7.22 41.27 12.35
CA LYS A 43 8.03 41.90 11.30
C LYS A 43 8.64 41.10 10.15
N GLY A 44 8.18 41.48 8.96
CA GLY A 44 8.87 41.24 7.70
C GLY A 44 10.12 42.08 7.51
N VAL A 45 10.98 41.61 6.61
CA VAL A 45 12.07 42.37 6.00
C VAL A 45 11.98 42.17 4.50
N LYS A 46 11.78 43.29 3.80
CA LYS A 46 11.70 43.44 2.36
C LYS A 46 13.11 43.77 1.89
N LEU A 47 13.76 42.90 1.11
CA LEU A 47 15.06 43.24 0.49
C LEU A 47 14.90 43.37 -1.02
N TRP A 48 15.32 44.53 -1.49
CA TRP A 48 15.17 45.03 -2.84
C TRP A 48 16.05 44.30 -3.85
N LEU A 49 15.48 44.05 -5.03
CA LEU A 49 16.17 43.71 -6.26
C LEU A 49 16.97 44.94 -6.73
N LEU A 50 18.25 44.74 -7.02
CA LEU A 50 19.03 45.65 -7.86
C LEU A 50 19.48 44.88 -9.10
N GLY A 51 19.00 45.36 -10.24
CA GLY A 51 19.35 44.85 -11.55
C GLY A 51 20.78 45.25 -11.96
N GLY A 52 21.34 44.44 -12.85
CA GLY A 52 22.55 44.74 -13.58
C GLY A 52 22.71 43.73 -14.71
N GLN A 53 22.52 44.19 -15.95
CA GLN A 53 22.84 43.43 -17.15
C GLN A 53 24.35 43.49 -17.44
N LEU A 54 24.98 42.40 -17.87
CA LEU A 54 25.98 42.43 -18.93
C LEU A 54 26.34 41.04 -19.51
N LYS A 55 25.92 40.84 -20.77
CA LYS A 55 26.60 40.25 -21.94
C LYS A 55 27.46 38.98 -21.79
N LEU A 56 26.93 37.92 -22.44
CA LEU A 56 27.54 37.08 -23.48
C LEU A 56 29.07 36.98 -23.50
N LEU A 57 29.60 35.78 -23.18
CA LEU A 57 30.71 35.12 -23.90
C LEU A 57 30.56 33.60 -23.76
N LEU A 58 30.14 32.95 -24.85
CA LEU A 58 30.16 31.50 -25.08
C LEU A 58 31.25 31.22 -26.13
N PRO A 59 32.22 30.34 -25.87
CA PRO A 59 32.94 29.65 -26.93
C PRO A 59 32.60 28.14 -26.94
N PRO A 60 32.71 27.48 -28.12
CA PRO A 60 31.96 26.28 -28.45
C PRO A 60 32.71 25.02 -28.03
N LEU A 61 32.13 24.24 -27.10
CA LEU A 61 32.50 22.84 -26.87
C LEU A 61 31.29 21.92 -27.12
N LEU A 62 30.66 22.11 -28.27
CA LEU A 62 29.60 21.24 -28.80
C LEU A 62 30.12 20.49 -30.02
N LEU A 63 31.13 19.64 -29.85
CA LEU A 63 31.44 18.62 -30.87
C LEU A 63 32.23 17.41 -30.35
N LEU A 64 31.94 16.92 -29.14
CA LEU A 64 32.41 15.61 -28.65
C LEU A 64 31.40 15.00 -27.67
N CYS A 65 30.19 14.69 -28.14
CA CYS A 65 29.26 13.79 -27.42
C CYS A 65 28.36 12.97 -28.37
N ALA A 66 28.80 12.76 -29.62
CA ALA A 66 28.07 11.92 -30.60
C ALA A 66 28.53 10.45 -30.62
N LEU A 67 29.24 9.97 -29.60
CA LEU A 67 29.53 8.55 -29.39
C LEU A 67 29.31 8.18 -27.93
N GLN A 68 28.06 8.31 -27.47
CA GLN A 68 27.58 7.45 -26.40
C GLN A 68 26.46 6.63 -27.02
N THR A 69 26.81 5.44 -27.48
CA THR A 69 25.81 4.38 -27.61
C THR A 69 25.10 4.32 -26.26
N PRO A 70 23.75 4.38 -26.20
CA PRO A 70 23.08 4.10 -24.95
C PRO A 70 23.52 2.67 -24.60
N ALA A 71 24.31 2.54 -23.53
CA ALA A 71 24.47 1.26 -22.88
C ALA A 71 23.04 0.84 -22.56
N VAL A 72 22.54 -0.13 -23.33
CA VAL A 72 21.33 -0.86 -22.98
C VAL A 72 21.69 -1.49 -21.66
N SER A 73 21.32 -0.81 -20.57
CA SER A 73 21.29 -1.39 -19.25
C SER A 73 20.29 -2.52 -19.38
N THR A 74 20.81 -3.72 -19.62
CA THR A 74 20.03 -4.94 -19.50
C THR A 74 19.71 -5.03 -18.03
N GLU A 75 18.60 -4.43 -17.65
CA GLU A 75 18.01 -4.57 -16.33
C GLU A 75 17.76 -6.07 -16.17
N ALA A 76 18.67 -6.73 -15.45
CA ALA A 76 18.53 -8.14 -15.16
C ALA A 76 17.17 -8.29 -14.48
N ALA A 77 16.25 -9.01 -15.13
CA ALA A 77 14.91 -9.20 -14.62
C ALA A 77 15.00 -9.71 -13.18
N LEU A 78 14.47 -8.94 -12.22
CA LEU A 78 14.48 -9.30 -10.81
C LEU A 78 13.80 -10.66 -10.67
N LYS A 79 14.59 -11.70 -10.37
CA LYS A 79 14.10 -13.06 -10.20
C LYS A 79 13.53 -13.21 -8.79
N VAL A 80 12.23 -13.47 -8.69
CA VAL A 80 11.57 -13.83 -7.43
C VAL A 80 11.60 -15.35 -7.28
N ASP A 81 12.30 -15.87 -6.28
CA ASP A 81 12.43 -17.32 -6.04
C ASP A 81 11.18 -17.91 -5.38
N LEU A 82 10.51 -17.15 -4.50
CA LEU A 82 9.24 -17.54 -3.90
C LEU A 82 8.27 -16.36 -3.84
N ASP A 83 7.16 -16.49 -4.56
CA ASP A 83 6.04 -15.57 -4.48
C ASP A 83 4.84 -16.25 -3.83
N LEU A 84 4.37 -15.72 -2.70
CA LEU A 84 3.22 -16.28 -1.99
C LEU A 84 1.89 -15.91 -2.64
N THR A 85 1.86 -14.83 -3.42
CA THR A 85 0.67 -14.34 -4.12
C THR A 85 1.06 -13.80 -5.51
N PRO A 86 1.47 -14.67 -6.45
CA PRO A 86 2.01 -14.25 -7.75
C PRO A 86 1.01 -13.47 -8.60
N ASP A 87 -0.28 -13.79 -8.47
CA ASP A 87 -1.37 -13.13 -9.21
C ASP A 87 -1.86 -11.84 -8.54
N SER A 88 -1.14 -11.33 -7.53
CA SER A 88 -1.60 -10.23 -6.69
C SER A 88 -1.80 -8.92 -7.45
N PHE A 89 -2.94 -8.25 -7.23
CA PHE A 89 -3.10 -6.84 -7.56
C PHE A 89 -2.23 -5.97 -6.64
N ASP A 90 -1.11 -5.48 -7.17
CA ASP A 90 -0.01 -4.84 -6.43
C ASP A 90 0.34 -3.43 -6.96
N ASP A 91 -0.67 -2.73 -7.49
CA ASP A 91 -0.51 -1.42 -8.13
C ASP A 91 0.10 -0.37 -7.19
N GLN A 92 1.17 0.28 -7.63
CA GLN A 92 1.83 1.34 -6.88
C GLN A 92 1.32 2.75 -7.23
N TYR A 93 0.51 2.89 -8.28
CA TYR A 93 0.00 4.15 -8.79
C TYR A 93 1.10 5.17 -9.14
N GLN A 94 2.24 4.68 -9.65
CA GLN A 94 3.38 5.51 -10.00
C GLN A 94 3.02 6.41 -11.19
N GLY A 95 3.14 7.72 -10.98
CA GLY A 95 2.87 8.73 -12.00
C GLY A 95 1.38 9.06 -12.22
N CYS A 96 0.45 8.37 -11.55
CA CYS A 96 -1.00 8.54 -11.78
C CYS A 96 -1.84 8.73 -10.51
N SER A 97 -1.21 8.86 -9.35
CA SER A 97 -1.92 8.92 -8.06
C SER A 97 -2.97 10.06 -8.02
N LYS A 98 -2.69 11.23 -8.61
CA LYS A 98 -3.62 12.35 -8.67
C LYS A 98 -4.86 12.01 -9.51
N GLN A 99 -4.65 11.46 -10.70
CA GLN A 99 -5.71 11.08 -11.64
C GLN A 99 -6.57 9.96 -11.05
N VAL A 100 -5.97 8.96 -10.41
CA VAL A 100 -6.72 7.88 -9.73
C VAL A 100 -7.57 8.42 -8.59
N MET A 101 -7.04 9.37 -7.80
CA MET A 101 -7.82 10.01 -6.74
C MET A 101 -9.01 10.80 -7.29
N GLU A 102 -8.81 11.53 -8.38
CA GLU A 102 -9.86 12.29 -9.06
C GLU A 102 -10.95 11.35 -9.60
N GLU A 103 -10.55 10.29 -10.30
CA GLU A 103 -11.47 9.27 -10.82
C GLU A 103 -12.27 8.59 -9.70
N LEU A 104 -11.62 8.23 -8.59
CA LEU A 104 -12.29 7.66 -7.41
C LEU A 104 -13.24 8.65 -6.71
N SER A 105 -13.02 9.96 -6.88
CA SER A 105 -13.86 11.01 -6.28
C SER A 105 -15.07 11.38 -7.13
N GLN A 106 -14.94 11.28 -8.45
CA GLN A 106 -16.02 11.57 -9.40
C GLN A 106 -16.92 10.34 -9.63
N GLY A 107 -16.34 9.15 -9.61
CA GLY A 107 -17.05 7.89 -9.77
C GLY A 107 -17.78 7.44 -8.50
N ASP A 108 -18.73 6.53 -8.68
CA ASP A 108 -19.49 5.88 -7.60
C ASP A 108 -18.81 4.60 -7.09
N TYR A 109 -17.50 4.42 -7.32
CA TYR A 109 -16.72 3.23 -6.96
C TYR A 109 -16.97 2.81 -5.51
N PHE A 110 -16.81 3.74 -4.57
CA PHE A 110 -17.03 3.46 -3.15
C PHE A 110 -18.46 3.00 -2.87
N MET A 111 -19.46 3.70 -3.44
CA MET A 111 -20.88 3.39 -3.24
C MET A 111 -21.26 2.02 -3.83
N LYS A 112 -20.73 1.69 -5.00
CA LYS A 112 -20.88 0.36 -5.62
C LYS A 112 -20.23 -0.75 -4.78
N GLU A 113 -19.02 -0.50 -4.26
CA GLU A 113 -18.28 -1.47 -3.45
C GLU A 113 -18.93 -1.71 -2.07
N ILE A 114 -19.46 -0.68 -1.41
CA ILE A 114 -20.12 -0.83 -0.11
C ILE A 114 -21.57 -1.34 -0.20
N SER A 115 -22.29 -1.04 -1.29
CA SER A 115 -23.70 -1.45 -1.45
C SER A 115 -23.83 -2.95 -1.71
N THR A 116 -22.82 -3.57 -2.32
CA THR A 116 -22.76 -5.01 -2.58
C THR A 116 -22.41 -5.84 -1.34
N HIS A 117 -21.83 -5.23 -0.29
CA HIS A 117 -21.32 -5.93 0.89
C HIS A 117 -21.70 -5.24 2.21
N LYS A 118 -22.80 -5.67 2.85
CA LYS A 118 -23.31 -5.09 4.12
C LYS A 118 -22.26 -5.05 5.25
N TYR A 119 -21.39 -6.06 5.33
CA TYR A 119 -20.29 -6.08 6.32
C TYR A 119 -19.23 -5.02 6.04
N TYR A 120 -18.96 -4.76 4.76
CA TYR A 120 -17.98 -3.77 4.32
C TYR A 120 -18.45 -2.35 4.64
N SER A 121 -19.72 -2.03 4.33
CA SER A 121 -20.35 -0.74 4.70
C SER A 121 -20.26 -0.48 6.21
N ARG A 122 -20.63 -1.45 7.05
CA ARG A 122 -20.54 -1.34 8.52
C ARG A 122 -19.10 -1.16 9.01
N ALA A 123 -18.13 -1.82 8.36
CA ALA A 123 -16.72 -1.67 8.70
C ALA A 123 -16.23 -0.24 8.47
N TRP A 124 -16.56 0.35 7.31
CA TRP A 124 -16.24 1.75 7.00
C TRP A 124 -16.90 2.73 7.96
N GLN A 125 -18.19 2.56 8.26
CA GLN A 125 -18.90 3.41 9.21
C GLN A 125 -18.26 3.35 10.60
N LYS A 126 -17.98 2.14 11.11
CA LYS A 126 -17.33 1.95 12.41
C LYS A 126 -15.93 2.57 12.43
N ALA A 127 -15.14 2.36 11.38
CA ALA A 127 -13.79 2.93 11.27
C ALA A 127 -13.82 4.46 11.21
N HIS A 128 -14.78 5.04 10.50
CA HIS A 128 -14.97 6.49 10.43
C HIS A 128 -15.29 7.08 11.80
N LEU A 129 -16.27 6.53 12.52
CA LEU A 129 -16.61 6.96 13.88
C LEU A 129 -15.44 6.75 14.86
N THR A 130 -14.71 5.64 14.72
CA THR A 130 -13.52 5.37 15.52
C THR A 130 -12.46 6.44 15.29
N TRP A 131 -12.18 6.79 14.03
CA TRP A 131 -11.22 7.83 13.69
C TRP A 131 -11.64 9.20 14.22
N LEU A 132 -12.89 9.61 14.03
CA LEU A 132 -13.42 10.89 14.52
C LEU A 132 -13.38 11.03 16.05
N SER A 133 -13.43 9.91 16.77
CA SER A 133 -13.36 9.91 18.24
C SER A 133 -11.95 10.11 18.79
N ARG A 134 -10.91 10.14 17.92
CA ARG A 134 -9.51 10.27 18.34
C ARG A 134 -9.09 11.73 18.33
N ASP A 135 -8.33 12.11 19.36
CA ASP A 135 -7.62 13.39 19.43
C ASP A 135 -6.22 13.23 18.80
N LYS A 136 -6.18 12.94 17.50
CA LYS A 136 -4.95 12.75 16.72
C LYS A 136 -5.05 13.51 15.41
N THR A 137 -4.00 14.26 15.08
CA THR A 137 -3.89 14.96 13.80
C THR A 137 -3.34 14.01 12.74
N ILE A 138 -3.95 14.00 11.55
CA ILE A 138 -3.32 13.39 10.37
C ILE A 138 -2.20 14.28 9.84
N PRO A 139 -1.19 13.70 9.18
CA PRO A 139 -0.25 14.46 8.37
C PRO A 139 -0.97 15.35 7.35
N GLU A 140 -0.48 16.57 7.12
CA GLU A 140 -1.12 17.53 6.20
C GLU A 140 -1.25 16.99 4.77
N SER A 141 -0.35 16.10 4.37
CA SER A 141 -0.37 15.46 3.05
C SER A 141 -1.43 14.34 2.93
N MET A 142 -2.10 13.96 4.02
CA MET A 142 -3.10 12.89 4.06
C MET A 142 -4.51 13.46 4.20
N THR A 143 -5.48 12.70 3.70
CA THR A 143 -6.91 12.99 3.89
C THR A 143 -7.50 12.10 4.98
N THR A 144 -8.68 12.47 5.50
CA THR A 144 -9.45 11.61 6.41
C THR A 144 -9.70 10.23 5.81
N THR A 145 -9.91 10.13 4.49
CA THR A 145 -10.12 8.85 3.81
C THR A 145 -8.92 7.92 3.94
N HIS A 146 -7.69 8.44 3.84
CA HIS A 146 -6.48 7.66 4.08
C HIS A 146 -6.45 7.09 5.49
N ALA A 147 -6.76 7.92 6.50
CA ALA A 147 -6.79 7.49 7.90
C ALA A 147 -7.85 6.41 8.13
N VAL A 148 -9.05 6.60 7.60
CA VAL A 148 -10.15 5.64 7.73
C VAL A 148 -9.82 4.33 7.00
N ALA A 149 -9.18 4.36 5.83
CA ALA A 149 -8.73 3.16 5.12
C ALA A 149 -7.76 2.32 5.96
N LEU A 150 -6.78 2.96 6.62
CA LEU A 150 -5.88 2.29 7.57
C LEU A 150 -6.65 1.65 8.73
N VAL A 151 -7.61 2.37 9.32
CA VAL A 151 -8.43 1.86 10.43
C VAL A 151 -9.32 0.69 9.97
N VAL A 152 -9.93 0.76 8.79
CA VAL A 152 -10.73 -0.33 8.19
C VAL A 152 -9.88 -1.60 8.05
N TYR A 153 -8.73 -1.48 7.40
CA TYR A 153 -7.86 -2.62 7.14
C TYR A 153 -7.31 -3.24 8.44
N THR A 154 -6.96 -2.41 9.43
CA THR A 154 -6.33 -2.88 10.68
C THR A 154 -7.32 -3.42 11.70
N LEU A 155 -8.54 -2.88 11.80
CA LEU A 155 -9.51 -3.28 12.83
C LEU A 155 -10.53 -4.32 12.37
N ASN A 156 -10.73 -4.51 11.07
CA ASN A 156 -11.72 -5.46 10.57
C ASN A 156 -11.07 -6.65 9.87
N GLN A 157 -11.00 -7.78 10.58
CA GLN A 157 -10.40 -9.01 10.07
C GLN A 157 -11.12 -9.57 8.83
N ASN A 158 -12.45 -9.49 8.79
CA ASN A 158 -13.23 -9.96 7.64
C ASN A 158 -12.90 -9.13 6.39
N VAL A 159 -12.88 -7.81 6.52
CA VAL A 159 -12.49 -6.93 5.40
C VAL A 159 -11.07 -7.21 4.96
N SER A 160 -10.11 -7.35 5.88
CA SER A 160 -8.73 -7.67 5.49
C SER A 160 -8.60 -9.03 4.80
N SER A 161 -9.40 -10.03 5.22
CA SER A 161 -9.43 -11.36 4.61
C SER A 161 -10.05 -11.34 3.22
N ASP A 162 -11.21 -10.69 3.06
CA ASP A 162 -11.88 -10.56 1.77
C ASP A 162 -11.03 -9.75 0.78
N PHE A 163 -10.40 -8.69 1.26
CA PHE A 163 -9.47 -7.89 0.48
C PHE A 163 -8.26 -8.70 0.01
N ALA A 164 -7.66 -9.51 0.90
CA ALA A 164 -6.57 -10.41 0.53
C ALA A 164 -6.99 -11.46 -0.52
N MET A 165 -8.21 -12.00 -0.42
CA MET A 165 -8.74 -12.92 -1.44
C MET A 165 -8.95 -12.22 -2.79
N ALA A 166 -9.47 -10.99 -2.78
CA ALA A 166 -9.67 -10.20 -3.99
C ALA A 166 -8.33 -9.85 -4.65
N MET A 167 -7.31 -9.45 -3.87
CA MET A 167 -5.97 -9.19 -4.39
C MET A 167 -5.34 -10.43 -5.01
N ALA A 168 -5.51 -11.61 -4.41
CA ALA A 168 -4.92 -12.86 -4.93
C ALA A 168 -5.55 -13.38 -6.24
N SER A 169 -6.54 -12.67 -6.79
CA SER A 169 -7.22 -13.06 -8.03
C SER A 169 -6.62 -12.32 -9.22
N PRO A 170 -6.20 -13.04 -10.29
CA PRO A 170 -5.53 -12.41 -11.42
C PRO A 170 -6.46 -11.45 -12.16
N VAL A 171 -5.94 -10.27 -12.46
CA VAL A 171 -6.60 -9.24 -13.28
C VAL A 171 -5.90 -9.18 -14.64
N ARG A 172 -6.43 -9.89 -15.64
CA ARG A 172 -5.76 -10.02 -16.94
C ARG A 172 -6.15 -8.97 -17.97
N SER A 173 -7.22 -8.21 -17.70
CA SER A 173 -7.70 -7.14 -18.58
C SER A 173 -8.38 -6.03 -17.79
N PRO A 174 -8.51 -4.82 -18.36
CA PRO A 174 -9.30 -3.73 -17.75
C PRO A 174 -10.75 -4.13 -17.50
N SER A 175 -11.39 -4.87 -18.42
CA SER A 175 -12.76 -5.36 -18.22
C SER A 175 -12.87 -6.35 -17.05
N GLN A 176 -11.89 -7.24 -16.88
CA GLN A 176 -11.84 -8.14 -15.73
C GLN A 176 -11.57 -7.38 -14.43
N TYR A 177 -10.73 -6.35 -14.45
CA TYR A 177 -10.51 -5.44 -13.32
C TYR A 177 -11.82 -4.80 -12.85
N ARG A 178 -12.61 -4.29 -13.79
CA ARG A 178 -13.93 -3.70 -13.50
C ARG A 178 -14.83 -4.69 -12.78
N GLN A 179 -14.96 -5.90 -13.34
CA GLN A 179 -15.94 -6.90 -12.94
C GLN A 179 -15.56 -7.71 -11.69
N SER A 180 -14.27 -7.86 -11.38
CA SER A 180 -13.84 -8.83 -10.37
C SER A 180 -13.11 -8.22 -9.17
N PHE A 181 -12.52 -7.03 -9.30
CA PHE A 181 -11.80 -6.39 -8.19
C PHE A 181 -12.65 -5.29 -7.55
N HIS A 182 -13.41 -5.64 -6.51
CA HIS A 182 -14.34 -4.72 -5.80
C HIS A 182 -13.73 -4.06 -4.56
N PHE A 183 -12.42 -3.83 -4.57
CA PHE A 183 -11.69 -3.13 -3.52
C PHE A 183 -10.80 -2.02 -4.08
N LYS A 184 -11.21 -1.39 -5.19
CA LYS A 184 -10.47 -0.32 -5.86
C LYS A 184 -10.22 0.85 -4.92
N TYR A 185 -11.26 1.25 -4.17
CA TYR A 185 -11.18 2.37 -3.24
C TYR A 185 -10.22 2.05 -2.09
N LEU A 186 -10.40 0.91 -1.41
CA LEU A 186 -9.54 0.52 -0.29
C LEU A 186 -8.09 0.30 -0.74
N HIS A 187 -7.85 -0.36 -1.87
CA HIS A 187 -6.50 -0.61 -2.36
C HIS A 187 -5.74 0.69 -2.62
N TYR A 188 -6.36 1.65 -3.32
CA TYR A 188 -5.75 2.94 -3.58
C TYR A 188 -5.41 3.67 -2.29
N TYR A 189 -6.40 3.92 -1.44
CA TYR A 189 -6.20 4.71 -0.22
C TYR A 189 -5.26 4.04 0.78
N LEU A 190 -5.20 2.70 0.82
CA LEU A 190 -4.24 1.99 1.66
C LEU A 190 -2.81 2.13 1.11
N THR A 191 -2.64 1.97 -0.20
CA THR A 191 -1.34 2.13 -0.87
C THR A 191 -0.80 3.55 -0.71
N SER A 192 -1.60 4.56 -1.04
CA SER A 192 -1.18 5.96 -0.98
C SER A 192 -0.98 6.42 0.47
N ALA A 193 -1.77 5.94 1.43
CA ALA A 193 -1.57 6.25 2.85
C ALA A 193 -0.18 5.80 3.32
N MET A 194 0.22 4.58 2.97
CA MET A 194 1.55 4.07 3.30
C MET A 194 2.66 4.91 2.66
N GLN A 195 2.53 5.23 1.37
CA GLN A 195 3.50 6.07 0.66
C GLN A 195 3.64 7.47 1.29
N LEU A 196 2.55 8.07 1.76
CA LEU A 196 2.54 9.37 2.42
C LEU A 196 3.21 9.31 3.80
N LEU A 197 2.84 8.32 4.63
CA LEU A 197 3.47 8.10 5.94
C LEU A 197 4.97 7.83 5.83
N ARG A 198 5.38 7.09 4.80
CA ARG A 198 6.78 6.85 4.48
C ARG A 198 7.51 8.15 4.14
N ARG A 199 6.96 8.96 3.24
CA ARG A 199 7.55 10.24 2.83
C ARG A 199 7.75 11.16 4.03
N GLU A 200 6.72 11.28 4.86
CA GLU A 200 6.78 12.09 6.07
C GLU A 200 7.83 11.55 7.07
N SER A 201 7.85 10.23 7.29
CA SER A 201 8.84 9.61 8.19
C SER A 201 10.27 9.85 7.71
N SER A 202 10.54 9.72 6.41
CA SER A 202 11.86 9.99 5.83
C SER A 202 12.30 11.46 5.97
N THR A 203 11.34 12.40 6.00
CA THR A 203 11.66 13.82 6.24
C THR A 203 11.93 14.14 7.70
N LYS A 204 11.39 13.35 8.64
CA LYS A 204 11.46 13.59 10.09
C LYS A 204 12.59 12.80 10.77
N ASN A 205 12.85 11.57 10.34
CA ASN A 205 13.77 10.64 10.99
C ASN A 205 14.73 10.03 9.95
N ASN A 206 16.03 9.92 10.29
CA ASN A 206 17.04 9.29 9.43
C ASN A 206 16.88 7.75 9.29
N SER A 207 15.88 7.14 9.93
CA SER A 207 15.64 5.69 9.89
C SER A 207 14.59 5.34 8.83
N LEU A 208 15.05 4.75 7.73
CA LEU A 208 14.21 4.36 6.58
C LEU A 208 13.58 2.97 6.73
N CYS A 209 13.87 2.17 7.74
CA CYS A 209 13.39 0.77 7.79
C CYS A 209 12.91 0.38 9.19
N TYR A 210 11.95 -0.54 9.25
CA TYR A 210 11.40 -1.10 10.48
C TYR A 210 11.81 -2.56 10.63
N LYS A 211 12.19 -2.96 11.84
CA LYS A 211 12.34 -4.36 12.22
C LYS A 211 11.04 -4.84 12.85
N VAL A 212 10.42 -5.85 12.25
CA VAL A 212 9.08 -6.32 12.60
C VAL A 212 9.02 -7.84 12.61
N HIS A 213 7.95 -8.38 13.17
CA HIS A 213 7.75 -9.81 13.39
C HIS A 213 6.39 -10.24 12.86
N HIS A 214 6.36 -11.33 12.09
CA HIS A 214 5.13 -11.88 11.54
C HIS A 214 5.13 -13.41 11.66
N GLY A 215 4.02 -13.99 12.13
CA GLY A 215 3.89 -15.43 12.35
C GLY A 215 2.90 -16.07 11.39
N MET A 216 3.28 -17.18 10.77
CA MET A 216 2.43 -17.97 9.88
C MET A 216 2.31 -19.42 10.35
N LYS A 217 1.10 -19.85 10.71
CA LYS A 217 0.81 -21.21 11.19
C LYS A 217 0.59 -22.19 10.04
N ASN A 218 1.04 -23.43 10.26
CA ASN A 218 0.94 -24.59 9.38
C ASN A 218 1.53 -24.36 7.99
N MET A 219 2.62 -23.58 7.92
CA MET A 219 3.37 -23.36 6.70
C MET A 219 4.84 -23.56 7.00
N LYS A 220 5.48 -24.40 6.18
CA LYS A 220 6.93 -24.58 6.15
C LYS A 220 7.44 -23.99 4.85
N PHE A 221 8.53 -23.24 4.94
CA PHE A 221 9.11 -22.57 3.79
C PHE A 221 10.42 -23.24 3.43
N ASP A 222 10.45 -23.86 2.27
CA ASP A 222 11.67 -24.42 1.71
C ASP A 222 12.40 -23.36 0.85
N VAL A 223 13.03 -22.41 1.55
CA VAL A 223 13.81 -21.33 0.95
C VAL A 223 15.25 -21.38 1.45
N ASN A 224 16.18 -21.04 0.57
CA ASN A 224 17.61 -20.93 0.85
C ASN A 224 17.98 -19.50 1.25
N VAL A 225 19.09 -19.34 1.97
CA VAL A 225 19.70 -18.02 2.19
C VAL A 225 20.08 -17.41 0.83
N GLY A 226 19.81 -16.12 0.65
CA GLY A 226 19.95 -15.40 -0.62
C GLY A 226 18.74 -15.49 -1.55
N ALA A 227 17.73 -16.31 -1.25
CA ALA A 227 16.51 -16.37 -2.04
C ALA A 227 15.69 -15.07 -1.91
N THR A 228 15.08 -14.64 -3.02
CA THR A 228 14.15 -13.49 -3.02
C THR A 228 12.71 -13.93 -2.85
N ILE A 229 12.01 -13.34 -1.88
CA ILE A 229 10.63 -13.65 -1.52
C ILE A 229 9.75 -12.42 -1.72
N ARG A 230 8.53 -12.64 -2.20
CA ARG A 230 7.44 -11.65 -2.19
C ARG A 230 6.22 -12.21 -1.47
N PHE A 231 5.65 -11.44 -0.54
CA PHE A 231 4.38 -11.81 0.09
C PHE A 231 3.19 -11.62 -0.85
N GLY A 232 3.26 -10.58 -1.70
CA GLY A 232 2.22 -10.27 -2.67
C GLY A 232 0.92 -9.81 -2.02
N GLN A 233 0.89 -9.43 -0.75
CA GLN A 233 -0.29 -8.88 -0.08
C GLN A 233 0.14 -7.82 0.91
N PHE A 234 -0.79 -6.92 1.27
CA PHE A 234 -0.62 -6.13 2.47
C PHE A 234 -0.46 -7.05 3.66
N LEU A 235 0.64 -6.87 4.39
CA LEU A 235 1.01 -7.69 5.52
C LEU A 235 1.11 -6.83 6.77
N SER A 236 0.34 -7.17 7.80
CA SER A 236 0.53 -6.55 9.12
C SER A 236 1.58 -7.34 9.91
N ALA A 237 2.60 -6.64 10.39
CA ALA A 237 3.69 -7.21 11.18
C ALA A 237 3.87 -6.42 12.48
N SER A 238 4.07 -7.11 13.60
CA SER A 238 4.22 -6.48 14.91
C SER A 238 5.64 -5.94 15.12
N LEU A 239 5.76 -4.77 15.74
CA LEU A 239 7.03 -4.25 16.26
C LEU A 239 7.48 -5.03 17.50
N LEU A 240 6.60 -5.81 18.13
CA LEU A 240 6.87 -6.59 19.34
C LEU A 240 7.01 -8.07 19.01
N ARG A 241 8.21 -8.62 19.24
CA ARG A 241 8.49 -10.05 19.04
C ARG A 241 7.60 -10.94 19.93
N GLU A 242 7.34 -10.51 21.16
CA GLU A 242 6.63 -11.30 22.17
C GLU A 242 5.16 -11.58 21.84
N GLU A 243 4.53 -10.75 21.00
CA GLU A 243 3.14 -10.94 20.53
C GLU A 243 3.02 -12.05 19.47
N THR A 244 4.15 -12.56 18.99
CA THR A 244 4.23 -13.57 17.91
C THR A 244 4.65 -14.96 18.42
N ARG A 245 4.27 -15.29 19.67
CA ARG A 245 4.67 -16.54 20.34
C ARG A 245 4.52 -17.75 19.43
N VAL A 246 5.59 -18.55 19.39
CA VAL A 246 5.69 -19.73 18.54
C VAL A 246 5.02 -20.89 19.29
N SER A 247 3.87 -21.33 18.78
CA SER A 247 3.34 -22.67 19.08
C SER A 247 3.78 -23.62 17.97
N GLY A 248 3.96 -24.90 18.29
CA GLY A 248 4.43 -25.91 17.33
C GLY A 248 3.66 -25.85 16.01
N ASN A 249 4.40 -25.95 14.88
CA ASN A 249 3.96 -25.79 13.48
C ASN A 249 3.82 -24.34 12.95
N GLN A 250 4.49 -23.35 13.55
CA GLN A 250 4.50 -21.97 13.05
C GLN A 250 5.86 -21.59 12.46
N THR A 251 5.86 -20.87 11.33
CA THR A 251 7.03 -20.11 10.86
C THR A 251 6.96 -18.69 11.41
N LEU A 252 8.03 -18.23 12.06
CA LEU A 252 8.21 -16.87 12.50
C LEU A 252 9.16 -16.14 11.55
N PHE A 253 8.71 -14.99 11.04
CA PHE A 253 9.53 -14.08 10.27
C PHE A 253 10.02 -12.94 11.16
N THR A 254 11.31 -12.63 11.07
CA THR A 254 11.83 -11.31 11.46
C THR A 254 12.16 -10.56 10.19
N ILE A 255 11.48 -9.45 9.94
CA ILE A 255 11.51 -8.73 8.67
C ILE A 255 12.10 -7.35 8.91
N VAL A 256 13.10 -6.97 8.14
CA VAL A 256 13.53 -5.57 8.00
C VAL A 256 12.88 -5.01 6.75
N THR A 257 11.77 -4.28 6.91
CA THR A 257 11.01 -3.66 5.83
C THR A 257 11.41 -2.19 5.68
N CYS A 258 11.61 -1.76 4.44
CA CYS A 258 11.95 -0.37 4.10
C CYS A 258 10.82 0.32 3.32
N LEU A 259 9.79 -0.42 2.89
CA LEU A 259 8.57 0.18 2.30
C LEU A 259 7.38 0.15 3.26
N GLY A 260 7.51 -0.54 4.40
CA GLY A 260 6.48 -0.59 5.43
C GLY A 260 6.30 0.72 6.19
N ALA A 261 5.06 1.00 6.57
CA ALA A 261 4.64 2.18 7.31
C ALA A 261 4.07 1.81 8.68
N SER A 262 4.51 2.51 9.74
CA SER A 262 3.90 2.38 11.07
C SER A 262 2.46 2.87 11.04
N VAL A 263 1.55 2.09 11.61
CA VAL A 263 0.12 2.44 11.72
C VAL A 263 -0.30 2.74 13.16
N GLN A 264 0.66 2.84 14.08
CA GLN A 264 0.43 3.00 15.52
C GLN A 264 -0.39 4.25 15.89
N ASP A 265 -0.23 5.34 15.12
CA ASP A 265 -1.02 6.56 15.35
C ASP A 265 -2.47 6.43 14.90
N PHE A 266 -2.79 5.43 14.06
CA PHE A 266 -4.13 5.19 13.51
C PHE A 266 -4.89 4.11 14.26
N CYS A 267 -4.25 2.98 14.51
CA CYS A 267 -4.74 1.96 15.42
C CYS A 267 -3.66 1.80 16.49
N LEU A 268 -4.00 1.84 17.79
CA LEU A 268 -3.03 1.81 18.90
C LEU A 268 -2.20 0.50 18.99
N ARG A 269 -2.25 -0.32 17.95
CA ARG A 269 -1.46 -1.52 17.72
C ARG A 269 -0.04 -1.09 17.33
N LYS A 270 0.96 -1.73 17.91
CA LYS A 270 2.36 -1.53 17.54
C LYS A 270 2.68 -2.34 16.29
N GLU A 271 2.03 -2.01 15.19
CA GLU A 271 2.13 -2.71 13.92
C GLU A 271 2.69 -1.80 12.83
N VAL A 272 3.39 -2.43 11.89
CA VAL A 272 3.82 -1.86 10.62
C VAL A 272 3.10 -2.62 9.53
N LEU A 273 2.49 -1.87 8.62
CA LEU A 273 1.91 -2.44 7.42
C LEU A 273 2.99 -2.49 6.33
N ILE A 274 3.15 -3.63 5.67
CA ILE A 274 4.08 -3.87 4.57
C ILE A 274 3.27 -3.95 3.26
N PRO A 275 3.69 -3.25 2.19
CA PRO A 275 2.92 -3.24 0.94
C PRO A 275 3.10 -4.53 0.13
N PRO A 276 2.17 -4.85 -0.80
CA PRO A 276 2.20 -6.12 -1.56
C PRO A 276 3.38 -6.25 -2.53
N TYR A 277 4.02 -5.13 -2.88
CA TYR A 277 5.09 -5.06 -3.88
C TYR A 277 6.51 -5.11 -3.30
N GLU A 278 6.69 -5.15 -1.97
CA GLU A 278 8.04 -5.22 -1.39
C GLU A 278 8.66 -6.61 -1.56
N LEU A 279 9.91 -6.64 -2.03
CA LEU A 279 10.74 -7.84 -2.14
C LEU A 279 11.64 -8.00 -0.93
N PHE A 280 11.91 -9.25 -0.56
CA PHE A 280 12.72 -9.58 0.60
C PHE A 280 13.76 -10.65 0.30
N GLU A 281 15.02 -10.41 0.66
CA GLU A 281 16.06 -11.42 0.64
C GLU A 281 16.06 -12.22 1.96
N VAL A 282 16.20 -13.54 1.86
CA VAL A 282 16.41 -14.42 3.01
C VAL A 282 17.84 -14.27 3.51
N THR A 283 18.01 -13.68 4.69
CA THR A 283 19.33 -13.46 5.31
C THR A 283 19.79 -14.60 6.22
N SER A 284 18.84 -15.33 6.83
CA SER A 284 19.16 -16.54 7.59
C SER A 284 17.90 -17.38 7.83
N LYS A 285 18.09 -18.68 8.04
CA LYS A 285 17.04 -19.64 8.38
C LYS A 285 17.52 -20.55 9.51
N SER A 286 16.65 -20.82 10.48
CA SER A 286 16.90 -21.81 11.53
C SER A 286 15.65 -22.64 11.79
N HIS A 287 15.80 -23.96 11.87
CA HIS A 287 14.73 -24.89 12.20
C HIS A 287 14.76 -25.23 13.69
N ASN A 288 13.68 -24.94 14.42
CA ASN A 288 13.55 -25.30 15.83
C ASN A 288 12.41 -26.30 16.04
N PRO A 289 12.43 -27.13 17.09
CA PRO A 289 11.30 -28.01 17.45
C PRO A 289 9.97 -27.26 17.62
N ASN A 290 10.05 -25.99 18.01
CA ASN A 290 8.90 -25.13 18.23
C ASN A 290 8.41 -24.43 16.95
N GLY A 291 9.19 -24.42 15.86
CA GLY A 291 8.85 -23.72 14.61
C GLY A 291 10.08 -23.20 13.84
N ASP A 292 9.88 -22.87 12.57
CA ASP A 292 10.92 -22.29 11.71
C ASP A 292 11.08 -20.80 12.00
N LEU A 293 12.32 -20.29 12.00
CA LEU A 293 12.61 -18.86 12.07
C LEU A 293 13.33 -18.45 10.78
N ILE A 294 12.80 -17.42 10.12
CA ILE A 294 13.33 -16.88 8.87
C ILE A 294 13.55 -15.38 9.03
N ASN A 295 14.77 -14.92 8.75
CA ASN A 295 15.10 -13.51 8.78
C ASN A 295 15.13 -12.95 7.36
N LEU A 296 14.38 -11.88 7.14
CA LEU A 296 14.18 -11.23 5.85
C LEU A 296 14.69 -9.80 5.88
N ARG A 297 15.28 -9.33 4.78
CA ARG A 297 15.70 -7.95 4.57
C ARG A 297 15.10 -7.41 3.27
N SER A 298 14.59 -6.18 3.29
CA SER A 298 14.10 -5.49 2.10
C SER A 298 15.14 -5.49 0.98
N ALA A 299 14.73 -5.92 -0.21
CA ALA A 299 15.57 -6.12 -1.39
C ALA A 299 15.03 -5.39 -2.63
N GLY A 300 14.19 -4.37 -2.42
CA GLY A 300 13.56 -3.58 -3.49
C GLY A 300 12.06 -3.80 -3.58
N ASN A 301 11.48 -3.49 -4.74
CA ASN A 301 10.08 -3.76 -5.03
C ASN A 301 9.88 -4.25 -6.46
N LEU A 302 8.73 -4.89 -6.68
CA LEU A 302 8.27 -5.31 -7.99
C LEU A 302 6.74 -5.30 -7.98
N SER A 303 6.16 -4.57 -8.94
CA SER A 303 4.73 -4.55 -9.21
C SER A 303 4.44 -5.06 -10.61
N SER A 304 3.38 -5.85 -10.72
CA SER A 304 2.84 -6.32 -12.01
C SER A 304 1.88 -5.29 -12.62
N TYR A 305 1.29 -4.42 -11.78
CA TYR A 305 0.31 -3.43 -12.20
C TYR A 305 0.83 -2.01 -11.99
N ASN A 306 0.43 -1.11 -12.89
CA ASN A 306 0.54 0.32 -12.69
C ASN A 306 -0.66 1.04 -13.31
N CYS A 307 -1.36 1.84 -12.52
CA CYS A 307 -2.46 2.70 -12.93
C CYS A 307 -3.62 1.95 -13.59
N GLN A 308 -3.93 0.74 -13.12
CA GLN A 308 -4.89 -0.15 -13.76
C GLN A 308 -6.31 0.42 -13.78
N LEU A 309 -6.65 1.25 -12.79
CA LEU A 309 -7.95 1.90 -12.71
C LEU A 309 -8.21 2.84 -13.89
N LEU A 310 -7.21 3.64 -14.29
CA LEU A 310 -7.37 4.57 -15.40
C LEU A 310 -7.49 3.85 -16.75
N LYS A 311 -6.75 2.75 -16.94
CA LYS A 311 -6.87 1.90 -18.14
C LYS A 311 -8.27 1.31 -18.28
N GLU A 312 -8.97 1.08 -17.18
CA GLU A 312 -10.36 0.62 -17.18
C GLU A 312 -11.34 1.74 -17.51
N SER A 313 -11.15 2.92 -16.93
CA SER A 313 -11.97 4.10 -17.23
C SER A 313 -11.87 4.50 -18.71
N GLU A 314 -10.68 4.51 -19.31
CA GLU A 314 -10.47 4.82 -20.73
C GLU A 314 -11.26 3.89 -21.66
N VAL A 315 -11.23 2.57 -21.39
CA VAL A 315 -11.99 1.59 -22.16
C VAL A 315 -13.50 1.84 -22.01
N HIS A 316 -13.96 2.17 -20.81
CA HIS A 316 -15.38 2.43 -20.57
C HIS A 316 -15.88 3.67 -21.33
N THR A 317 -15.12 4.77 -21.32
CA THR A 317 -15.47 5.98 -22.07
C THR A 317 -15.53 5.71 -23.57
N SER A 318 -14.59 4.93 -24.10
CA SER A 318 -14.56 4.60 -25.53
C SER A 318 -15.79 3.81 -25.99
N HIS A 319 -16.26 2.84 -25.18
CA HIS A 319 -17.48 2.09 -25.48
C HIS A 319 -18.75 2.96 -25.42
N HIS A 320 -18.84 3.88 -24.46
CA HIS A 320 -19.99 4.77 -24.35
C HIS A 320 -20.06 5.71 -25.56
N THR A 321 -18.92 6.24 -26.01
CA THR A 321 -18.87 7.09 -27.21
C THR A 321 -19.25 6.35 -28.50
N THR A 322 -18.97 5.05 -28.60
CA THR A 322 -19.35 4.26 -29.79
C THR A 322 -20.85 3.93 -29.83
N GLU A 323 -21.47 3.61 -28.69
CA GLU A 323 -22.92 3.35 -28.60
C GLU A 323 -23.75 4.62 -28.89
N ASP A 324 -23.28 5.78 -28.44
CA ASP A 324 -23.94 7.06 -28.69
C ASP A 324 -23.88 7.44 -30.19
N THR A 325 -22.79 7.10 -30.90
CA THR A 325 -22.67 7.36 -32.36
C THR A 325 -23.52 6.44 -33.23
N GLU A 326 -23.79 5.20 -32.81
CA GLU A 326 -24.68 4.30 -33.56
C GLU A 326 -26.17 4.68 -33.38
N THR A 327 -26.50 5.30 -32.24
CA THR A 327 -27.88 5.73 -31.95
C THR A 327 -28.28 6.99 -32.74
N GLU A 328 -27.33 7.86 -33.11
CA GLU A 328 -27.61 9.05 -33.94
C GLU A 328 -27.82 8.75 -35.44
N VAL A 329 -27.35 7.61 -35.95
CA VAL A 329 -27.49 7.26 -37.38
C VAL A 329 -28.81 6.53 -37.67
N GLY A 330 -29.49 5.97 -36.66
CA GLY A 330 -30.76 5.26 -36.80
C GLY A 330 -32.02 6.14 -36.89
N GLY A 331 -31.90 7.45 -36.65
CA GLY A 331 -33.01 8.39 -36.51
C GLY A 331 -33.28 9.29 -37.73
N ARG A 332 -33.11 8.80 -38.96
CA ARG A 332 -33.65 9.45 -40.17
C ARG A 332 -34.13 8.40 -41.17
N LYS A 333 -35.39 8.00 -41.04
CA LYS A 333 -36.25 7.59 -42.16
C LYS A 333 -37.67 8.05 -41.90
#